data_AF-A0A7H0LDZ0-F1
#
_entry.id   AF-A0A7H0LDZ0-F1
#
_cell.length_a   1.000
_cell.length_b   1.000
_cell.length_c   1.000
_cell.angle_alpha   90.00
_cell.angle_beta   90.00
_cell.angle_gamma   90.00
#
_symmetry.space_group_name_H-M   'P 1'
#
loop_
_entity.id
_entity.type
_entity.pdbx_description
1 polymer ?
#
loop_
_entity_poly.entity_id
_entity_poly.type
_entity_poly.pdbx_seq_one_letter_code
_entity_poly.pdbx_strand_id
1 'polypeptide(L)'
;MRLGGNMVLAVVMLAGLCGAASLHAMAHASGVDDTVSDAEMLSSAIAACKSDNFDGFFELFTQNDAVRKAHLAPQIEVRALQQPGKLMRSIIGRDYRDYRIAMQDYQYVDAAAPAGQDSRQQMQIKPRLLSGKTWQVDYIKVEYDGKGEGDDPGALVRTIGKPGAYIFEFSNGCWQLTRDLR
;
A
#
# COMPACT_ATOMS: atom_id res chain seq x y z
N MET A 1 29.26 -55.39 -50.70
CA MET A 1 28.61 -56.57 -51.32
C MET A 1 27.66 -57.16 -50.31
N ARG A 2 26.40 -57.39 -50.72
CA ARG A 2 25.53 -58.55 -50.41
C ARG A 2 25.51 -59.03 -48.94
N LEU A 3 24.41 -59.23 -48.25
CA LEU A 3 22.97 -59.47 -48.49
C LEU A 3 22.36 -59.26 -47.08
N GLY A 4 21.16 -58.71 -46.89
CA GLY A 4 19.93 -59.23 -47.45
C GLY A 4 19.48 -60.46 -46.67
N GLY A 5 18.40 -60.32 -45.89
CA GLY A 5 17.35 -61.34 -45.90
C GLY A 5 16.98 -62.02 -44.58
N ASN A 6 15.66 -62.07 -44.40
CA ASN A 6 14.84 -63.03 -43.65
C ASN A 6 14.69 -62.76 -42.14
N MET A 7 13.56 -62.20 -41.66
CA MET A 7 12.13 -62.54 -41.84
C MET A 7 11.81 -63.98 -41.45
N VAL A 8 11.26 -64.15 -40.24
CA VAL A 8 10.19 -65.07 -39.75
C VAL A 8 9.90 -64.58 -38.31
N LEU A 9 8.78 -64.01 -37.86
CA LEU A 9 7.32 -64.25 -37.95
C LEU A 9 6.82 -65.53 -37.25
N ALA A 10 6.42 -65.41 -35.97
CA ALA A 10 5.22 -66.00 -35.35
C ALA A 10 5.29 -65.79 -33.81
N VAL A 11 4.41 -65.03 -33.13
CA VAL A 11 2.98 -65.30 -32.80
C VAL A 11 2.94 -66.44 -31.75
N VAL A 12 2.40 -66.34 -30.52
CA VAL A 12 1.12 -65.84 -29.99
C VAL A 12 1.23 -65.55 -28.48
N MET A 13 0.40 -64.60 -28.05
CA MET A 13 -0.08 -64.22 -26.70
C MET A 13 -0.26 -65.32 -25.63
N LEU A 14 -0.21 -64.96 -24.33
CA LEU A 14 -1.40 -64.65 -23.52
C LEU A 14 -1.09 -64.32 -22.04
N ALA A 15 -1.82 -63.31 -21.55
CA ALA A 15 -2.39 -63.11 -20.20
C ALA A 15 -1.49 -62.73 -19.00
N GLY A 16 -1.86 -61.60 -18.36
CA GLY A 16 -1.53 -61.34 -16.95
C GLY A 16 -1.67 -59.87 -16.56
N LEU A 17 -2.81 -59.50 -15.95
CA LEU A 17 -3.19 -58.15 -15.51
C LEU A 17 -2.44 -57.63 -14.26
N CYS A 18 -2.55 -56.30 -14.09
CA CYS A 18 -2.40 -55.47 -12.88
C CYS A 18 -1.03 -54.87 -12.54
N GLY A 19 -0.97 -53.53 -12.56
CA GLY A 19 0.08 -52.75 -11.90
C GLY A 19 0.15 -51.31 -12.40
N ALA A 20 -0.67 -50.42 -11.83
CA ALA A 20 -0.64 -48.98 -12.09
C ALA A 20 0.70 -48.36 -11.64
N ALA A 21 1.35 -47.61 -12.53
CA ALA A 21 2.41 -46.68 -12.16
C ALA A 21 2.02 -45.28 -12.65
N SER A 22 1.46 -44.51 -11.71
CA SER A 22 1.17 -43.10 -11.88
C SER A 22 2.46 -42.30 -12.07
N LEU A 23 2.71 -41.84 -13.30
CA LEU A 23 3.61 -40.73 -13.56
C LEU A 23 2.76 -39.45 -13.59
N HIS A 24 2.50 -38.88 -12.40
CA HIS A 24 2.02 -37.51 -12.31
C HIS A 24 3.14 -36.60 -12.80
N ALA A 25 2.95 -36.10 -14.03
CA ALA A 25 3.73 -35.03 -14.57
C ALA A 25 3.70 -33.83 -13.61
N MET A 26 4.88 -33.25 -13.40
CA MET A 26 5.11 -32.10 -12.55
C MET A 26 4.34 -30.88 -13.08
N ALA A 27 3.57 -30.25 -12.20
CA ALA A 27 3.15 -28.87 -12.32
C ALA A 27 3.10 -28.26 -10.92
N HIS A 28 4.28 -28.05 -10.31
CA HIS A 28 4.41 -27.00 -9.31
C HIS A 28 4.37 -25.67 -10.07
N ALA A 29 3.15 -25.15 -10.27
CA ALA A 29 2.97 -23.75 -10.57
C ALA A 29 3.45 -22.98 -9.34
N SER A 30 4.69 -22.48 -9.39
CA SER A 30 5.14 -21.42 -8.51
C SER A 30 4.30 -20.19 -8.85
N GLY A 31 3.26 -19.95 -8.06
CA GLY A 31 2.63 -18.63 -8.03
C GLY A 31 3.70 -17.66 -7.52
N VAL A 32 4.28 -16.88 -8.44
CA VAL A 32 4.95 -15.63 -8.07
C VAL A 32 3.80 -14.74 -7.61
N ASP A 33 3.66 -14.61 -6.30
CA ASP A 33 2.84 -13.57 -5.71
C ASP A 33 3.56 -12.26 -6.03
N ASP A 34 3.07 -11.50 -7.02
CA ASP A 34 3.61 -10.19 -7.45
C ASP A 34 3.34 -9.10 -6.38
N THR A 35 3.40 -9.45 -5.09
CA THR A 35 3.30 -8.50 -3.99
C THR A 35 4.64 -7.82 -3.80
N VAL A 36 4.67 -6.50 -4.02
CA VAL A 36 5.85 -5.66 -3.75
C VAL A 36 6.20 -5.80 -2.27
N SER A 37 7.44 -6.14 -1.97
CA SER A 37 7.90 -6.34 -0.60
C SER A 37 8.01 -5.03 0.18
N ASP A 38 7.92 -5.09 1.52
CA ASP A 38 8.14 -3.93 2.39
C ASP A 38 9.50 -3.23 2.14
N ALA A 39 10.53 -4.01 1.81
CA ALA A 39 11.86 -3.49 1.50
C ALA A 39 11.88 -2.65 0.21
N GLU A 40 11.15 -3.09 -0.81
CA GLU A 40 11.02 -2.35 -2.07
C GLU A 40 10.20 -1.07 -1.90
N MET A 41 9.11 -1.11 -1.13
CA MET A 41 8.33 0.06 -0.76
C MET A 41 9.17 1.09 0.01
N LEU A 42 9.97 0.61 0.97
CA LEU A 42 10.89 1.46 1.73
C LEU A 42 11.96 2.09 0.85
N SER A 43 12.57 1.32 -0.05
CA SER A 43 13.54 1.83 -1.01
C SER A 43 12.94 2.92 -1.91
N SER A 44 11.70 2.70 -2.36
CA SER A 44 10.96 3.66 -3.19
C SER A 44 10.65 4.95 -2.44
N ALA A 45 10.30 4.87 -1.15
CA ALA A 45 10.05 6.05 -0.32
C ALA A 45 11.34 6.86 -0.12
N ILE A 46 12.48 6.19 0.10
CA ILE A 46 13.80 6.83 0.19
C ILE A 46 14.17 7.49 -1.15
N ALA A 47 13.86 6.85 -2.29
CA ALA A 47 14.11 7.43 -3.61
C ALA A 47 13.27 8.71 -3.82
N ALA A 48 11.99 8.71 -3.42
CA ALA A 48 11.13 9.88 -3.48
C ALA A 48 11.67 11.05 -2.65
N CYS A 49 12.21 10.77 -1.45
CA CYS A 49 12.90 11.76 -0.64
C CYS A 49 14.12 12.39 -1.32
N LYS A 50 14.93 11.57 -2.02
CA LYS A 50 16.12 12.04 -2.75
C LYS A 50 15.77 12.90 -3.96
N SER A 51 14.66 12.62 -4.62
CA SER A 51 14.18 13.38 -5.79
C SER A 51 13.29 14.56 -5.44
N ASP A 52 13.13 14.89 -4.16
CA ASP A 52 12.24 15.94 -3.67
C ASP A 52 10.76 15.75 -4.09
N ASN A 53 10.34 14.50 -4.24
CA ASN A 53 8.97 14.12 -4.58
C ASN A 53 8.16 13.81 -3.32
N PHE A 54 7.60 14.84 -2.68
CA PHE A 54 6.78 14.66 -1.48
C PHE A 54 5.51 13.85 -1.75
N ASP A 55 4.84 14.08 -2.88
CA ASP A 55 3.58 13.39 -3.19
C ASP A 55 3.80 11.87 -3.32
N GLY A 56 4.84 11.46 -4.06
CA GLY A 56 5.21 10.04 -4.16
C GLY A 56 5.68 9.43 -2.83
N PHE A 57 6.38 10.20 -2.00
CA PHE A 57 6.70 9.76 -0.63
C PHE A 57 5.43 9.57 0.20
N PHE A 58 4.51 10.53 0.16
CA PHE A 58 3.29 10.52 0.98
C PHE A 58 2.37 9.37 0.58
N GLU A 59 2.23 9.11 -0.72
CA GLU A 59 1.55 7.93 -1.25
C GLU A 59 2.09 6.63 -0.63
N LEU A 60 3.39 6.38 -0.74
CA LEU A 60 4.03 5.18 -0.16
C LEU A 60 3.87 5.11 1.37
N PHE A 61 3.96 6.26 2.05
CA PHE A 61 3.75 6.38 3.49
C PHE A 61 2.31 6.03 3.90
N THR A 62 1.32 6.35 3.08
CA THR A 62 -0.09 6.00 3.35
C THR A 62 -0.39 4.54 3.06
N GLN A 63 0.19 3.99 1.99
CA GLN A 63 -0.04 2.61 1.54
C GLN A 63 0.60 1.56 2.46
N ASN A 64 1.83 1.79 2.94
CA ASN A 64 2.61 0.74 3.60
C ASN A 64 2.98 1.06 5.06
N ASP A 65 2.70 0.13 5.96
CA ASP A 65 2.93 0.30 7.40
C ASP A 65 4.41 0.30 7.80
N ALA A 66 5.25 -0.49 7.11
CA ALA A 66 6.69 -0.49 7.35
C ALA A 66 7.32 0.85 6.92
N VAL A 67 6.92 1.38 5.76
CA VAL A 67 7.32 2.73 5.31
C VAL A 67 6.90 3.78 6.33
N ARG A 68 5.64 3.75 6.77
CA ARG A 68 5.13 4.67 7.77
C ARG A 68 5.93 4.63 9.05
N LYS A 69 6.13 3.44 9.63
CA LYS A 69 6.92 3.23 10.87
C LYS A 69 8.35 3.75 10.74
N ALA A 70 9.00 3.52 9.60
CA ALA A 70 10.38 3.98 9.35
C ALA A 70 10.50 5.51 9.25
N HIS A 71 9.40 6.20 8.95
CA HIS A 71 9.35 7.65 8.73
C HIS A 71 8.50 8.38 9.78
N LEU A 72 8.32 7.78 10.96
CA LEU A 72 7.89 8.52 12.14
C LEU A 72 9.10 9.20 12.79
N ALA A 73 8.95 10.45 13.20
CA ALA A 73 9.95 11.07 14.04
C ALA A 73 10.04 10.34 15.39
N PRO A 74 11.19 10.41 16.11
CA PRO A 74 11.35 9.76 17.42
C PRO A 74 10.24 10.15 18.41
N GLN A 75 9.70 11.35 18.26
CA GLN A 75 8.57 11.87 19.03
C GLN A 75 7.57 12.54 18.07
N ILE A 76 6.29 12.20 18.23
CA ILE A 76 5.17 12.83 17.53
C ILE A 76 4.46 13.77 18.48
N GLU A 77 4.29 15.02 18.08
CA GLU A 77 3.51 15.99 18.83
C GLU A 77 2.06 16.00 18.36
N VAL A 78 1.13 15.69 19.25
CA VAL A 78 -0.29 15.91 19.00
C VAL A 78 -0.64 17.32 19.47
N ARG A 79 -1.14 18.15 18.57
CA ARG A 79 -1.41 19.58 18.79
C ARG A 79 -2.82 19.94 18.35
N ALA A 80 -3.34 21.04 18.90
CA ALA A 80 -4.65 21.52 18.50
C ALA A 80 -4.61 22.08 17.07
N LEU A 81 -5.54 21.68 16.20
CA LEU A 81 -5.59 22.12 14.81
C LEU A 81 -5.78 23.64 14.68
N GLN A 82 -6.68 24.23 15.48
CA GLN A 82 -6.96 25.67 15.44
C GLN A 82 -5.89 26.50 16.16
N GLN A 83 -5.05 25.87 16.98
CA GLN A 83 -3.95 26.52 17.70
C GLN A 83 -2.71 25.61 17.66
N PRO A 84 -1.98 25.53 16.53
CA PRO A 84 -0.87 24.57 16.37
C PRO A 84 0.25 24.72 17.42
N GLY A 85 0.39 25.91 18.02
CA GLY A 85 1.32 26.13 19.15
C GLY A 85 0.95 25.39 20.44
N LYS A 86 -0.32 25.01 20.62
CA LYS A 86 -0.82 24.31 21.82
C LYS A 86 -0.56 22.81 21.69
N LEU A 87 0.49 22.35 22.38
CA LEU A 87 0.76 20.92 22.58
C LEU A 87 -0.35 20.29 23.44
N MET A 88 -0.98 19.23 22.93
CA MET A 88 -1.97 18.45 23.66
C MET A 88 -1.33 17.25 24.34
N ARG A 89 -0.47 16.53 23.61
CA ARG A 89 0.35 15.43 24.15
C ARG A 89 1.53 15.13 23.25
N SER A 90 2.48 14.40 23.78
CA SER A 90 3.63 13.87 23.07
C SER A 90 3.60 12.34 23.09
N ILE A 91 3.90 11.69 21.97
CA ILE A 91 3.87 10.25 21.79
C ILE A 91 5.24 9.80 21.25
N ILE A 92 5.81 8.73 21.78
CA ILE A 92 7.01 8.12 21.21
C ILE A 92 6.67 7.59 19.81
N GLY A 93 7.45 7.94 18.78
CA GLY A 93 7.12 7.64 17.38
C GLY A 93 6.79 6.18 17.14
N ARG A 94 7.61 5.25 17.64
CA ARG A 94 7.38 3.81 17.50
C ARG A 94 6.06 3.32 18.12
N ASP A 95 5.46 4.08 19.03
CA ASP A 95 4.21 3.78 19.73
C ASP A 95 3.01 4.56 19.16
N TYR A 96 3.23 5.43 18.18
CA TYR A 96 2.15 6.16 17.51
C TYR A 96 1.30 5.21 16.65
N ARG A 97 -0.01 5.18 16.91
CA ARG A 97 -0.98 4.31 16.22
C ARG A 97 -2.16 5.06 15.62
N ASP A 98 -2.24 6.37 15.84
CA ASP A 98 -3.47 7.11 15.55
C ASP A 98 -3.52 7.66 14.11
N TYR A 99 -2.66 7.19 13.22
CA TYR A 99 -2.67 7.60 11.82
C TYR A 99 -3.98 7.19 11.14
N ARG A 100 -4.62 8.12 10.44
CA ARG A 100 -6.01 8.00 9.95
C ARG A 100 -6.18 7.85 8.45
N ILE A 101 -5.12 7.95 7.67
CA ILE A 101 -5.21 7.91 6.21
C ILE A 101 -4.65 6.56 5.75
N ALA A 102 -5.36 5.88 4.87
CA ALA A 102 -4.82 4.79 4.08
C ALA A 102 -5.06 5.12 2.61
N MET A 103 -4.41 4.38 1.72
CA MET A 103 -4.71 4.45 0.30
C MET A 103 -5.11 3.07 -0.20
N GLN A 104 -6.21 3.01 -0.93
CA GLN A 104 -6.77 1.81 -1.53
C GLN A 104 -7.26 2.17 -2.93
N ASP A 105 -6.84 1.41 -3.95
CA ASP A 105 -7.23 1.61 -5.34
C ASP A 105 -7.09 3.08 -5.80
N TYR A 106 -5.94 3.69 -5.50
CA TYR A 106 -5.62 5.10 -5.78
C TYR A 106 -6.51 6.14 -5.07
N GLN A 107 -7.37 5.72 -4.14
CA GLN A 107 -8.23 6.59 -3.35
C GLN A 107 -7.72 6.66 -1.90
N TYR A 108 -7.77 7.85 -1.30
CA TYR A 108 -7.50 7.99 0.12
C TYR A 108 -8.75 7.63 0.93
N VAL A 109 -8.58 6.80 1.96
CA VAL A 109 -9.67 6.29 2.79
C VAL A 109 -9.33 6.43 4.28
N ASP A 110 -10.34 6.33 5.15
CA ASP A 110 -10.10 6.35 6.59
C ASP A 110 -9.46 5.01 6.98
N ALA A 111 -8.25 5.02 7.52
CA ALA A 111 -7.51 3.82 7.88
C ALA A 111 -8.23 2.95 8.94
N ALA A 112 -9.16 3.55 9.71
CA ALA A 112 -9.97 2.83 10.68
C ALA A 112 -11.25 2.22 10.07
N ALA A 113 -11.51 2.43 8.78
CA ALA A 113 -12.70 1.90 8.14
C ALA A 113 -12.61 0.38 7.91
N PRO A 114 -13.74 -0.35 8.02
CA PRO A 114 -13.77 -1.76 7.70
C PRO A 114 -13.56 -1.99 6.20
N ALA A 115 -13.04 -3.16 5.85
CA ALA A 115 -13.00 -3.61 4.46
C ALA A 115 -14.42 -3.63 3.86
N GLY A 116 -14.56 -3.17 2.62
CA GLY A 116 -15.86 -3.03 1.96
C GLY A 116 -16.70 -1.85 2.45
N GLN A 117 -16.07 -0.82 3.05
CA GLN A 117 -16.75 0.44 3.34
C GLN A 117 -17.38 1.05 2.07
N ASP A 118 -18.40 1.89 2.26
CA ASP A 118 -19.04 2.64 1.19
C ASP A 118 -17.99 3.42 0.38
N SER A 119 -17.82 3.07 -0.90
CA SER A 119 -16.82 3.67 -1.80
C SER A 119 -17.05 5.17 -2.03
N ARG A 120 -18.25 5.66 -1.71
CA ARG A 120 -18.56 7.10 -1.70
C ARG A 120 -17.90 7.83 -0.54
N GLN A 121 -17.46 7.13 0.51
CA GLN A 121 -16.77 7.71 1.65
C GLN A 121 -15.25 7.62 1.50
N GLN A 122 -14.63 8.78 1.42
CA GLN A 122 -13.19 8.90 1.20
C GLN A 122 -12.57 9.89 2.19
N MET A 123 -11.24 9.97 2.18
CA MET A 123 -10.48 11.03 2.84
C MET A 123 -10.06 12.04 1.79
N GLN A 124 -10.64 13.24 1.84
CA GLN A 124 -10.09 14.35 1.06
C GLN A 124 -8.80 14.81 1.72
N ILE A 125 -7.72 14.87 0.95
CA ILE A 125 -6.43 15.38 1.40
C ILE A 125 -6.05 16.66 0.67
N LYS A 126 -5.27 17.51 1.32
CA LYS A 126 -4.70 18.72 0.70
C LYS A 126 -3.27 18.95 1.19
N PRO A 127 -2.26 18.45 0.47
CA PRO A 127 -0.87 18.79 0.72
C PRO A 127 -0.60 20.28 0.49
N ARG A 128 0.22 20.88 1.34
CA ARG A 128 0.69 22.26 1.24
C ARG A 128 2.11 22.36 1.77
N LEU A 129 3.02 22.89 0.97
CA LEU A 129 4.35 23.27 1.44
C LEU A 129 4.22 24.49 2.35
N LEU A 130 4.74 24.38 3.58
CA LEU A 130 4.76 25.49 4.53
C LEU A 130 6.01 26.34 4.36
N SER A 131 7.18 25.71 4.42
CA SER A 131 8.48 26.37 4.29
C SER A 131 9.60 25.36 4.10
N GLY A 132 10.59 25.67 3.26
CA GLY A 132 11.73 24.77 3.01
C GLY A 132 11.23 23.43 2.45
N LYS A 133 11.45 22.35 3.21
CA LYS A 133 10.93 21.01 2.90
C LYS A 133 9.89 20.52 3.93
N THR A 134 9.21 21.44 4.60
CA THR A 134 8.15 21.12 5.56
C THR A 134 6.80 21.15 4.88
N TRP A 135 6.07 20.04 4.96
CA TRP A 135 4.76 19.86 4.36
C TRP A 135 3.68 19.71 5.44
N GLN A 136 2.53 20.32 5.18
CA GLN A 136 1.30 20.06 5.90
C GLN A 136 0.35 19.29 4.98
N VAL A 137 -0.24 18.21 5.46
CA VAL A 137 -1.31 17.49 4.76
C VAL A 137 -2.58 17.65 5.57
N ASP A 138 -3.46 18.55 5.13
CA ASP A 138 -4.79 18.67 5.69
C ASP A 138 -5.64 17.49 5.24
N TYR A 139 -6.50 16.96 6.11
CA TYR A 139 -7.38 15.86 5.77
C TYR A 139 -8.76 16.01 6.41
N ILE A 140 -9.79 15.52 5.73
CA ILE A 140 -11.15 15.40 6.25
C ILE A 140 -11.88 14.24 5.57
N LYS A 141 -12.70 13.51 6.34
CA LYS A 141 -13.56 12.48 5.75
C LYS A 141 -14.69 13.16 4.98
N VAL A 142 -14.99 12.64 3.79
CA VAL A 142 -16.01 13.19 2.88
C VAL A 142 -16.92 12.09 2.36
N GLU A 143 -18.11 12.47 1.93
CA GLU A 143 -19.03 11.61 1.17
C GLU A 143 -19.33 12.27 -0.18
N TYR A 144 -19.20 11.48 -1.24
CA TYR A 144 -19.56 11.83 -2.60
C TYR A 144 -20.92 11.25 -3.01
N ASP A 145 -21.49 11.75 -4.10
CA ASP A 145 -22.79 11.28 -4.60
C ASP A 145 -22.71 9.98 -5.41
N GLY A 146 -21.50 9.55 -5.78
CA GLY A 146 -21.26 8.33 -6.55
C GLY A 146 -21.72 8.42 -8.00
N LYS A 147 -21.94 9.63 -8.53
CA LYS A 147 -22.39 9.86 -9.92
C LYS A 147 -21.27 10.28 -10.86
N GLY A 148 -20.02 10.17 -10.43
CA GLY A 148 -18.86 10.41 -11.28
C GLY A 148 -18.60 9.26 -12.26
N GLU A 149 -17.66 9.48 -13.19
CA GLU A 149 -17.27 8.51 -14.22
C GLU A 149 -15.81 8.08 -14.02
N GLY A 150 -15.51 6.80 -14.24
CA GLY A 150 -14.16 6.26 -14.04
C GLY A 150 -13.70 6.39 -12.60
N ASP A 151 -12.57 7.06 -12.39
CA ASP A 151 -11.97 7.30 -11.07
C ASP A 151 -12.53 8.55 -10.35
N ASP A 152 -13.48 9.28 -10.97
CA ASP A 152 -14.16 10.41 -10.35
C ASP A 152 -15.26 9.91 -9.39
N PRO A 153 -15.19 10.22 -8.08
CA PRO A 153 -16.22 9.81 -7.14
C PRO A 153 -17.53 10.61 -7.27
N GLY A 154 -17.55 11.69 -8.07
CA GLY A 154 -18.70 12.56 -8.29
C GLY A 154 -18.71 13.81 -7.41
N ALA A 155 -19.88 14.40 -7.22
CA ALA A 155 -20.00 15.65 -6.48
C ALA A 155 -19.86 15.44 -4.97
N LEU A 156 -19.15 16.33 -4.29
CA LEU A 156 -19.07 16.34 -2.83
C LEU A 156 -20.45 16.60 -2.24
N VAL A 157 -20.97 15.63 -1.48
CA VAL A 157 -22.25 15.75 -0.77
C VAL A 157 -22.05 16.45 0.57
N ARG A 158 -21.07 15.97 1.36
CA ARG A 158 -20.78 16.52 2.69
C ARG A 158 -19.41 16.11 3.21
N THR A 159 -18.96 16.82 4.24
CA THR A 159 -17.85 16.41 5.10
C THR A 159 -18.37 15.66 6.33
N ILE A 160 -17.53 14.79 6.90
CA ILE A 160 -17.86 13.91 8.03
C ILE A 160 -16.81 14.07 9.12
N GLY A 161 -17.26 14.36 10.34
CA GLY A 161 -16.39 14.45 11.52
C GLY A 161 -15.51 15.70 11.53
N LYS A 162 -14.44 15.65 12.33
CA LYS A 162 -13.50 16.78 12.47
C LYS A 162 -12.37 16.65 11.44
N PRO A 163 -11.93 17.78 10.84
CA PRO A 163 -10.70 17.80 10.06
C PRO A 163 -9.51 17.53 10.96
N GLY A 164 -8.40 17.12 10.35
CA GLY A 164 -7.10 17.08 10.98
C GLY A 164 -6.02 17.48 9.98
N ALA A 165 -4.78 17.50 10.44
CA ALA A 165 -3.65 17.67 9.54
C ALA A 165 -2.40 16.95 10.06
N TYR A 166 -1.52 16.56 9.16
CA TYR A 166 -0.19 16.05 9.51
C TYR A 166 0.88 17.04 9.11
N ILE A 167 1.93 17.14 9.91
CA ILE A 167 3.13 17.91 9.57
C ILE A 167 4.27 16.94 9.35
N PHE A 168 4.88 17.04 8.17
CA PHE A 168 6.06 16.32 7.78
C PHE A 168 7.23 17.29 7.69
N GLU A 169 8.28 17.03 8.46
CA GLU A 169 9.52 17.81 8.41
C GLU A 169 10.62 16.94 7.78
N PHE A 170 11.45 17.53 6.93
CA PHE A 170 12.56 16.83 6.30
C PHE A 170 13.75 16.77 7.25
N SER A 171 14.17 15.56 7.61
CA SER A 171 15.26 15.32 8.55
C SER A 171 15.99 14.03 8.19
N ASN A 172 17.31 13.98 8.38
CA ASN A 172 18.13 12.81 8.07
C ASN A 172 17.94 12.27 6.63
N GLY A 173 17.71 13.18 5.68
CA GLY A 173 17.61 12.86 4.25
C GLY A 173 16.23 12.36 3.80
N CYS A 174 15.19 12.39 4.65
CA CYS A 174 13.84 12.05 4.24
C CYS A 174 12.77 12.78 5.08
N TRP A 175 11.52 12.78 4.63
CA TRP A 175 10.42 13.34 5.41
C TRP A 175 10.05 12.42 6.57
N GLN A 176 9.77 13.03 7.72
CA GLN A 176 9.27 12.34 8.90
C GLN A 176 7.97 12.99 9.35
N LEU A 177 6.97 12.17 9.70
CA LEU A 177 5.81 12.68 10.42
C LEU A 177 6.28 13.17 11.79
N THR A 178 6.10 14.45 12.10
CA THR A 178 6.51 15.05 13.38
C THR A 178 5.32 15.55 14.19
N ARG A 179 4.24 15.95 13.53
CA ARG A 179 3.04 16.43 14.23
C ARG A 179 1.75 15.91 13.63
N ASP A 180 0.77 15.78 14.50
CA ASP A 180 -0.60 15.41 14.22
C ASP A 180 -1.54 16.45 14.85
N LEU A 181 -2.27 17.17 13.99
CA LEU A 181 -3.10 18.32 14.34
C LEU A 181 -4.57 17.89 14.36
N ARG A 182 -5.26 18.10 15.49
CA ARG A 182 -6.65 17.62 15.72
C ARG A 182 -7.55 18.62 16.45
#